data_AF-A0A537TG88-F1
#
_entry.id   AF-A0A537TG88-F1
#
_cell.length_a   1.000
_cell.length_b   1.000
_cell.length_c   1.000
_cell.angle_alpha   90.00
_cell.angle_beta   90.00
_cell.angle_gamma   90.00
#
_symmetry.space_group_name_H-M   'P 1'
#
loop_
_entity.id
_entity.type
_entity.pdbx_description
1 polymer ?
#
loop_
_entity_poly.entity_id
_entity_poly.type
_entity_poly.pdbx_seq_one_letter_code
_entity_poly.pdbx_strand_id
1 'polypeptide(L)'
;RGGFDERPLEAAQAVEVIDPDYSTEMAGRLTKLEGAISKQRTVKFTYWTISRNKESERTVNPYALLSDNGVWYVIGLDLDRGDVRTFRVSRIRGEIRFATRRERDFRVPADFEIGRYVHRPPWQIGDIEGEARIEVGPDTAWWVERAYGNRGRFEDGVFVTEYSSVPQLAPVSPPELIEEVERALELVRERHEGRLPRVAKEVVPENGVPAIERAVGPVAPERFAVLQALLAHLLARCGDETNAIIPAAELTERFNIPPDQLEDHLQLLNLVNFGGGCYAIYATLEGDDVHIDKELFGDAFRRAPRLTPLEARAIRLALEFVGPMVAAGAHEPLATVRKKLEETFGQFELGEGIEPPGRSDEEELIRTLTDAIAEHKLVEIEYLAVGEETSVRTVEPYYLERELPHWYVHTWDRSRDAQRTFRLDRMKHAKKLKQRFEPRPGLQPRKLGDSRTARVWFSKRIARWRVERGARPLKDGGALEDMRVGSADWLVGEILSFRGEAVVLEPDDLRAGVADRARALAGELTARPTRR
;
A
#
# COMPACT_ATOMS: atom_id res chain seq x y z
N ARG A 1 -21.08 -38.14 6.48
CA ARG A 1 -19.66 -38.40 6.84
C ARG A 1 -19.17 -37.11 7.50
N GLY A 2 -18.75 -37.20 8.77
CA GLY A 2 -18.43 -36.06 9.61
C GLY A 2 -17.18 -35.34 9.10
N GLY A 3 -17.24 -34.01 9.10
CA GLY A 3 -16.14 -33.17 8.68
C GLY A 3 -16.59 -31.72 8.60
N PHE A 4 -17.04 -31.15 9.73
CA PHE A 4 -17.08 -29.71 10.03
C PHE A 4 -17.41 -29.53 11.53
N ASP A 5 -16.71 -30.25 12.43
CA ASP A 5 -16.90 -30.16 13.90
C ASP A 5 -15.87 -29.25 14.59
N GLU A 6 -15.17 -28.40 13.82
CA GLU A 6 -14.26 -27.40 14.39
C GLU A 6 -14.93 -26.02 14.34
N ARG A 7 -14.97 -25.34 15.50
CA ARG A 7 -15.39 -23.95 15.60
C ARG A 7 -14.54 -23.11 14.64
N PRO A 8 -15.11 -22.13 13.93
CA PRO A 8 -14.31 -21.15 13.19
C PRO A 8 -13.31 -20.50 14.14
N LEU A 9 -12.03 -20.48 13.75
CA LEU A 9 -10.99 -19.71 14.43
C LEU A 9 -11.44 -18.25 14.50
N GLU A 10 -11.43 -17.65 15.69
CA GLU A 10 -11.68 -16.21 15.93
C GLU A 10 -10.65 -15.27 15.25
N ALA A 11 -9.80 -15.78 14.36
CA ALA A 11 -8.77 -15.03 13.63
C ALA A 11 -9.30 -14.27 12.39
N ALA A 12 -10.62 -14.18 12.19
CA ALA A 12 -11.23 -13.51 11.03
C ALA A 12 -11.60 -12.03 11.28
N GLN A 13 -10.82 -11.32 12.12
CA GLN A 13 -10.94 -9.86 12.24
C GLN A 13 -9.81 -9.14 11.48
N ALA A 14 -10.24 -8.30 10.53
CA ALA A 14 -9.65 -7.01 10.16
C ALA A 14 -8.34 -6.97 9.33
N VAL A 15 -8.47 -6.97 7.99
CA VAL A 15 -7.48 -6.51 7.01
C VAL A 15 -7.98 -5.27 6.23
N GLU A 16 -8.33 -4.17 6.92
CA GLU A 16 -8.84 -2.97 6.24
C GLU A 16 -7.90 -2.46 5.12
N VAL A 17 -8.27 -2.63 3.84
CA VAL A 17 -7.55 -2.04 2.72
C VAL A 17 -8.11 -0.65 2.45
N ILE A 18 -7.35 0.35 2.87
CA ILE A 18 -7.63 1.76 2.61
C ILE A 18 -6.90 2.16 1.33
N ASP A 19 -7.64 2.42 0.25
CA ASP A 19 -7.11 3.11 -0.94
C ASP A 19 -7.53 4.61 -0.89
N PRO A 20 -6.62 5.51 -0.51
CA PRO A 20 -6.93 6.94 -0.38
C PRO A 20 -7.13 7.65 -1.73
N ASP A 21 -6.80 7.03 -2.87
CA ASP A 21 -6.83 7.65 -4.21
C ASP A 21 -8.06 7.21 -5.06
N TYR A 22 -8.96 6.37 -4.54
CA TYR A 22 -10.12 5.88 -5.29
C TYR A 22 -11.18 6.98 -5.54
N SER A 23 -11.51 7.21 -6.82
CA SER A 23 -12.60 8.10 -7.24
C SER A 23 -13.26 7.60 -8.53
N THR A 24 -14.50 8.02 -8.79
CA THR A 24 -15.22 7.71 -10.05
C THR A 24 -14.48 8.25 -11.28
N GLU A 25 -13.82 9.40 -11.15
CA GLU A 25 -12.98 9.97 -12.19
C GLU A 25 -11.74 9.10 -12.46
N MET A 26 -11.10 8.57 -11.41
CA MET A 26 -9.99 7.62 -11.53
C MET A 26 -10.41 6.38 -12.30
N ALA A 27 -11.56 5.78 -11.94
CA ALA A 27 -12.08 4.59 -12.62
C ALA A 27 -12.27 4.83 -14.13
N GLY A 28 -12.88 5.96 -14.51
CA GLY A 28 -13.06 6.34 -15.91
C GLY A 28 -11.75 6.52 -16.68
N ARG A 29 -10.73 7.11 -16.05
CA ARG A 29 -9.38 7.25 -16.64
C ARG A 29 -8.72 5.89 -16.85
N LEU A 30 -8.79 4.99 -15.87
CA LEU A 30 -8.22 3.64 -15.95
C LEU A 30 -8.86 2.85 -17.09
N THR A 31 -10.20 2.81 -17.19
CA THR A 31 -10.91 2.13 -18.28
C THR A 31 -10.46 2.65 -19.66
N LYS A 32 -10.26 3.97 -19.78
CA LYS A 32 -9.84 4.59 -21.05
C LYS A 32 -8.40 4.25 -21.43
N LEU A 33 -7.48 4.27 -20.46
CA LEU A 33 -6.07 3.90 -20.65
C LEU A 33 -5.92 2.42 -20.98
N GLU A 34 -6.66 1.54 -20.30
CA GLU A 34 -6.64 0.12 -20.60
C GLU A 34 -7.19 -0.17 -22.00
N GLY A 35 -8.31 0.47 -22.37
CA GLY A 35 -8.85 0.38 -23.72
C GLY A 35 -7.86 0.85 -24.78
N ALA A 36 -7.04 1.86 -24.46
CA ALA A 36 -5.95 2.32 -25.32
C ALA A 36 -4.82 1.28 -25.45
N ILE A 37 -4.41 0.66 -24.35
CA ILE A 37 -3.36 -0.37 -24.33
C ILE A 37 -3.82 -1.61 -25.12
N SER A 38 -5.00 -2.14 -24.81
CA SER A 38 -5.56 -3.34 -25.46
C SER A 38 -5.71 -3.17 -26.96
N LYS A 39 -6.15 -1.99 -27.40
CA LYS A 39 -6.33 -1.67 -28.82
C LYS A 39 -5.08 -1.10 -29.48
N GLN A 40 -3.98 -0.95 -28.72
CA GLN A 40 -2.75 -0.31 -29.16
C GLN A 40 -3.04 1.02 -29.87
N ARG A 41 -3.64 1.96 -29.12
CA ARG A 41 -4.02 3.29 -29.58
C ARG A 41 -3.26 4.38 -28.85
N THR A 42 -2.65 5.28 -29.60
CA THR A 42 -2.00 6.47 -29.06
C THR A 42 -3.02 7.34 -28.32
N VAL A 43 -2.67 7.79 -27.11
CA VAL A 43 -3.50 8.69 -26.29
C VAL A 43 -2.87 10.06 -26.17
N LYS A 44 -3.72 11.06 -25.96
CA LYS A 44 -3.33 12.43 -25.71
C LYS A 44 -4.04 12.95 -24.48
N PHE A 45 -3.32 13.55 -23.55
CA PHE A 45 -3.90 14.08 -22.31
C PHE A 45 -3.09 15.26 -21.77
N THR A 46 -3.72 16.12 -20.97
CA THR A 46 -3.00 17.17 -20.25
C THR A 46 -2.39 16.57 -18.99
N TYR A 47 -1.10 16.80 -18.76
CA TYR A 47 -0.39 16.25 -17.62
C TYR A 47 0.20 17.36 -16.77
N TRP A 48 -0.13 17.34 -15.48
CA TRP A 48 0.45 18.26 -14.51
C TRP A 48 1.79 17.70 -14.00
N THR A 49 2.89 18.37 -14.36
CA THR A 49 4.22 18.01 -13.91
C THR A 49 4.49 18.66 -12.55
N ILE A 50 4.41 17.85 -11.50
CA ILE A 50 4.50 18.33 -10.11
C ILE A 50 5.79 19.09 -9.82
N SER A 51 6.94 18.68 -10.37
CA SER A 51 8.24 19.32 -10.10
C SER A 51 8.29 20.77 -10.60
N ARG A 52 7.83 21.00 -11.83
CA ARG A 52 7.83 22.32 -12.49
C ARG A 52 6.55 23.13 -12.28
N ASN A 53 5.55 22.57 -11.59
CA ASN A 53 4.20 23.13 -11.46
C ASN A 53 3.58 23.55 -12.80
N LYS A 54 3.81 22.75 -13.85
CA LYS A 54 3.41 23.12 -15.21
C LYS A 54 2.51 22.05 -15.80
N GLU A 55 1.38 22.49 -16.34
CA GLU A 55 0.55 21.66 -17.20
C GLU A 55 1.09 21.70 -18.62
N SER A 56 1.09 20.53 -19.24
CA SER A 56 1.51 20.40 -20.62
C SER A 56 0.83 19.19 -21.23
N GLU A 57 0.48 19.30 -22.50
CA GLU A 57 -0.09 18.18 -23.23
C GLU A 57 0.96 17.10 -23.47
N ARG A 58 0.54 15.84 -23.42
CA ARG A 58 1.37 14.67 -23.67
C ARG A 58 0.69 13.76 -24.68
N THR A 59 1.47 13.27 -25.63
CA THR A 59 1.09 12.25 -26.60
C THR A 59 1.85 10.97 -26.29
N VAL A 60 1.14 9.92 -25.89
CA VAL A 60 1.75 8.70 -25.35
C VAL A 60 1.23 7.47 -26.07
N ASN A 61 2.13 6.54 -26.40
CA ASN A 61 1.79 5.17 -26.75
C ASN A 61 1.77 4.35 -25.45
N PRO A 62 0.59 4.05 -24.88
CA PRO A 62 0.52 3.42 -23.56
C PRO A 62 0.84 1.93 -23.70
N TYR A 63 1.82 1.44 -22.94
CA TYR A 63 2.26 0.05 -22.97
C TYR A 63 1.63 -0.78 -21.85
N ALA A 64 1.57 -0.21 -20.64
CA ALA A 64 1.04 -0.92 -19.47
C ALA A 64 0.44 0.06 -18.44
N LEU A 65 -0.52 -0.45 -17.67
CA LEU A 65 -0.95 0.14 -16.41
C LEU A 65 -0.26 -0.60 -15.27
N LEU A 66 0.21 0.16 -14.29
CA LEU A 66 0.90 -0.34 -13.11
C LEU A 66 0.25 0.29 -11.87
N SER A 67 -0.16 -0.54 -10.91
CA SER A 67 -0.45 -0.08 -9.55
C SER A 67 0.77 -0.35 -8.68
N ASP A 68 1.33 0.71 -8.10
CA ASP A 68 2.47 0.63 -7.19
C ASP A 68 2.18 1.47 -5.94
N ASN A 69 2.25 0.86 -4.76
CA ASN A 69 1.99 1.50 -3.46
C ASN A 69 0.62 2.22 -3.38
N GLY A 70 -0.44 1.61 -3.94
CA GLY A 70 -1.78 2.21 -3.98
C GLY A 70 -1.94 3.35 -5.01
N VAL A 71 -0.92 3.57 -5.85
CA VAL A 71 -0.94 4.64 -6.86
C VAL A 71 -0.91 4.03 -8.25
N TRP A 72 -1.81 4.50 -9.10
CA TRP A 72 -1.86 4.10 -10.50
C TRP A 72 -0.93 4.93 -11.38
N TYR A 73 -0.19 4.21 -12.23
CA TYR A 73 0.69 4.74 -13.25
C TYR A 73 0.35 4.14 -14.61
N VAL A 74 0.53 4.94 -15.66
CA VAL A 74 0.63 4.44 -17.04
C VAL A 74 2.06 4.58 -17.52
N ILE A 75 2.59 3.50 -18.07
CA ILE A 75 3.93 3.44 -18.67
C ILE A 75 3.75 3.40 -20.18
N GLY A 76 4.51 4.22 -20.89
CA GLY A 76 4.42 4.28 -22.35
C GLY A 76 5.49 5.16 -22.97
N LEU A 77 5.67 5.03 -24.28
CA LEU A 77 6.54 5.92 -25.04
C LEU A 77 5.89 7.30 -25.14
N ASP A 78 6.53 8.31 -24.54
CA ASP A 78 6.19 9.70 -24.68
C ASP A 78 6.71 10.19 -26.03
N LEU A 79 5.80 10.41 -26.99
CA LEU A 79 6.17 10.83 -28.34
C LEU A 79 6.72 12.26 -28.38
N ASP A 80 6.43 13.08 -27.38
CA ASP A 80 6.95 14.43 -27.27
C ASP A 80 8.40 14.45 -26.76
N ARG A 81 8.86 13.35 -26.14
CA ARG A 81 10.22 13.20 -25.57
C ARG A 81 11.08 12.14 -26.23
N GLY A 82 10.46 11.17 -26.91
CA GLY A 82 11.16 10.08 -27.60
C GLY A 82 11.64 8.96 -26.68
N ASP A 83 11.14 8.87 -25.45
CA ASP A 83 11.54 7.89 -24.45
C ASP A 83 10.35 7.28 -23.68
N VAL A 84 10.56 6.10 -23.07
CA VAL A 84 9.53 5.46 -22.25
C VAL A 84 9.47 6.14 -20.89
N ARG A 85 8.30 6.68 -20.56
CA ARG A 85 8.06 7.43 -19.32
C ARG A 85 6.89 6.85 -18.53
N THR A 86 6.89 7.18 -17.24
CA THR A 86 5.86 6.78 -16.28
C THR A 86 5.03 7.99 -15.87
N PHE A 87 3.71 7.92 -15.99
CA PHE A 87 2.78 9.01 -15.68
C PHE A 87 1.82 8.58 -14.56
N ARG A 88 1.76 9.35 -13.46
CA ARG A 88 0.80 9.09 -12.37
C ARG A 88 -0.61 9.46 -12.84
N VAL A 89 -1.54 8.52 -12.83
CA VAL A 89 -2.89 8.71 -13.41
C VAL A 89 -3.68 9.81 -12.68
N SER A 90 -3.48 9.98 -11.37
CA SER A 90 -4.11 11.08 -10.61
C SER A 90 -3.69 12.48 -11.06
N ARG A 91 -2.51 12.62 -11.70
CA ARG A 91 -1.98 13.89 -12.23
C ARG A 91 -2.38 14.20 -13.67
N ILE A 92 -3.09 13.28 -14.33
CA ILE A 92 -3.74 13.57 -15.61
C ILE A 92 -4.86 14.58 -15.35
N ARG A 93 -4.93 15.63 -16.17
CA ARG A 93 -5.94 16.68 -16.11
C ARG A 93 -6.84 16.62 -17.33
N GLY A 94 -8.14 16.78 -17.09
CA GLY A 94 -9.15 16.71 -18.13
C GLY A 94 -9.29 15.33 -18.76
N GLU A 95 -9.88 15.29 -19.95
CA GLU A 95 -10.16 14.05 -20.66
C GLU A 95 -8.93 13.49 -21.39
N ILE A 96 -8.74 12.17 -21.28
CA ILE A 96 -7.81 11.42 -22.13
C ILE A 96 -8.47 11.27 -23.50
N ARG A 97 -7.80 11.63 -24.59
CA ARG A 97 -8.32 11.51 -25.96
C ARG A 97 -7.51 10.49 -26.73
N PHE A 98 -8.11 9.82 -27.70
CA PHE A 98 -7.33 9.03 -28.66
C PHE A 98 -6.75 9.97 -29.71
N ALA A 99 -5.44 9.94 -29.90
CA ALA A 99 -4.78 10.76 -30.91
C ALA A 99 -5.11 10.28 -32.33
N THR A 100 -5.40 8.99 -32.50
CA THR A 100 -5.76 8.39 -33.78
C THR A 100 -7.13 7.68 -33.73
N ARG A 101 -7.79 7.62 -34.88
CA ARG A 101 -9.00 6.80 -35.08
C ARG A 101 -8.68 5.33 -35.40
N ARG A 102 -7.45 5.03 -35.83
CA ARG A 102 -7.03 3.68 -36.20
C ARG A 102 -6.69 2.90 -34.93
N GLU A 103 -7.10 1.64 -34.88
CA GLU A 103 -6.60 0.70 -33.87
C GLU A 103 -5.23 0.17 -34.33
N ARG A 104 -4.39 -0.27 -33.39
CA ARG A 104 -3.05 -0.79 -33.65
C ARG A 104 -2.13 0.20 -34.37
N ASP A 105 -2.12 1.45 -33.89
CA ASP A 105 -1.28 2.52 -34.44
C ASP A 105 0.17 2.48 -33.92
N PHE A 106 0.45 1.68 -32.88
CA PHE A 106 1.82 1.34 -32.44
C PHE A 106 1.94 -0.15 -32.08
N ARG A 107 3.18 -0.62 -31.89
CA ARG A 107 3.49 -1.93 -31.31
C ARG A 107 4.30 -1.73 -30.04
N VAL A 108 3.98 -2.49 -29.01
CA VAL A 108 4.81 -2.54 -27.80
C VAL A 108 6.14 -3.21 -28.17
N PRO A 109 7.30 -2.65 -27.80
CA PRO A 109 8.59 -3.28 -28.03
C PRO A 109 8.65 -4.68 -27.41
N ALA A 110 9.28 -5.64 -28.09
CA ALA A 110 9.36 -7.03 -27.63
C ALA A 110 10.23 -7.20 -26.36
N ASP A 111 11.11 -6.23 -26.10
CA ASP A 111 11.98 -6.13 -24.94
C ASP A 111 11.38 -5.29 -23.79
N PHE A 112 10.12 -4.86 -23.92
CA PHE A 112 9.45 -4.11 -22.87
C PHE A 112 9.06 -5.03 -21.70
N GLU A 113 9.67 -4.78 -20.54
CA GLU A 113 9.38 -5.50 -19.30
C GLU A 113 8.76 -4.54 -18.27
N ILE A 114 7.51 -4.80 -17.86
CA ILE A 114 6.84 -4.01 -16.82
C ILE A 114 7.57 -4.05 -15.47
N GLY A 115 8.26 -5.16 -15.16
CA GLY A 115 9.02 -5.37 -13.92
C GLY A 115 10.11 -4.33 -13.64
N ARG A 116 10.64 -3.71 -14.69
CA ARG A 116 11.62 -2.62 -14.57
C ARG A 116 11.02 -1.36 -13.95
N TYR A 117 9.70 -1.24 -13.88
CA TYR A 117 8.98 -0.05 -13.41
C TYR A 117 8.24 -0.26 -12.08
N VAL A 118 8.09 -1.51 -11.62
CA VAL A 118 7.42 -1.86 -10.35
C VAL A 118 8.30 -1.53 -9.15
N HIS A 119 7.77 -1.00 -8.04
CA HIS A 119 8.54 -0.72 -6.82
C HIS A 119 9.82 0.09 -7.06
N ARG A 120 9.78 1.09 -7.96
CA ARG A 120 10.94 1.96 -8.16
C ARG A 120 11.12 2.84 -6.94
N PRO A 121 12.33 2.88 -6.36
CA PRO A 121 12.58 3.78 -5.26
C PRO A 121 12.46 5.23 -5.75
N PRO A 122 12.02 6.19 -4.92
CA PRO A 122 11.71 7.52 -5.41
C PRO A 122 12.91 8.26 -6.03
N TRP A 123 14.14 7.90 -5.63
CA TRP A 123 15.36 8.46 -6.23
C TRP A 123 15.62 7.97 -7.66
N GLN A 124 15.01 6.89 -8.14
CA GLN A 124 15.11 6.40 -9.54
C GLN A 124 13.94 6.82 -10.43
N ILE A 125 13.02 7.63 -9.91
CA ILE A 125 11.87 8.13 -10.67
C ILE A 125 12.28 9.40 -11.43
N GLY A 126 12.71 9.23 -12.67
CA GLY A 126 13.07 10.33 -13.56
C GLY A 126 14.12 9.93 -14.58
N ASP A 127 14.74 10.93 -15.19
CA ASP A 127 15.88 10.74 -16.08
C ASP A 127 17.11 10.49 -15.18
N ILE A 128 17.85 9.40 -15.42
CA ILE A 128 19.01 9.03 -14.58
C ILE A 128 20.10 10.10 -14.74
N GLU A 129 20.54 10.65 -13.62
CA GLU A 129 21.59 11.67 -13.53
C GLU A 129 22.97 11.04 -13.30
N GLY A 130 23.03 9.91 -12.60
CA GLY A 130 24.28 9.17 -12.36
C GLY A 130 24.14 7.97 -11.43
N GLU A 131 25.28 7.46 -10.95
CA GLU A 131 25.34 6.40 -9.93
C GLU A 131 25.78 6.98 -8.58
N ALA A 132 25.10 6.56 -7.51
CA ALA A 132 25.42 6.89 -6.14
C ALA A 132 25.97 5.66 -5.43
N ARG A 133 27.02 5.84 -4.63
CA ARG A 133 27.60 4.80 -3.75
C ARG A 133 27.22 5.13 -2.31
N ILE A 134 26.62 4.19 -1.59
CA ILE A 134 26.09 4.38 -0.24
C ILE A 134 26.72 3.34 0.67
N GLU A 135 27.45 3.77 1.68
CA GLU A 135 28.00 2.86 2.69
C GLU A 135 26.87 2.40 3.61
N VAL A 136 26.68 1.08 3.74
CA VAL A 136 25.63 0.49 4.56
C VAL A 136 26.27 -0.21 5.74
N GLY A 137 25.80 0.10 6.95
CA GLY A 137 26.27 -0.59 8.16
C GLY A 137 26.00 -2.10 8.08
N PRO A 138 26.85 -2.95 8.69
CA PRO A 138 26.76 -4.40 8.59
C PRO A 138 25.38 -4.95 9.01
N ASP A 139 24.77 -4.37 10.05
CA ASP A 139 23.45 -4.78 10.54
C ASP A 139 22.28 -4.33 9.67
N THR A 140 22.50 -3.38 8.75
CA THR A 140 21.48 -2.85 7.83
C THR A 140 21.67 -3.40 6.41
N ALA A 141 22.84 -3.95 6.09
CA ALA A 141 23.19 -4.44 4.75
C ALA A 141 22.18 -5.48 4.23
N TRP A 142 21.84 -6.48 5.06
CA TRP A 142 20.86 -7.50 4.70
C TRP A 142 19.48 -6.90 4.36
N TRP A 143 19.06 -5.86 5.07
CA TRP A 143 17.76 -5.21 4.86
C TRP A 143 17.77 -4.40 3.56
N VAL A 144 18.85 -3.67 3.30
CA VAL A 144 19.00 -2.93 2.04
C VAL A 144 19.09 -3.89 0.85
N GLU A 145 19.76 -5.03 0.99
CA GLU A 145 19.80 -6.08 -0.03
C GLU A 145 18.41 -6.68 -0.29
N ARG A 146 17.67 -7.03 0.77
CA ARG A 146 16.29 -7.53 0.62
C ARG A 146 15.38 -6.49 -0.04
N ALA A 147 15.43 -5.23 0.42
CA ALA A 147 14.51 -4.18 -0.01
C ALA A 147 14.87 -3.56 -1.38
N TYR A 148 16.15 -3.47 -1.71
CA TYR A 148 16.67 -2.70 -2.85
C TYR A 148 17.71 -3.45 -3.69
N GLY A 149 17.96 -4.74 -3.44
CA GLY A 149 18.97 -5.52 -4.16
C GLY A 149 18.75 -5.61 -5.68
N ASN A 150 17.51 -5.46 -6.17
CA ASN A 150 17.20 -5.38 -7.60
C ASN A 150 17.29 -3.95 -8.18
N ARG A 151 17.65 -2.96 -7.37
CA ARG A 151 17.79 -1.53 -7.73
C ARG A 151 19.23 -1.03 -7.62
N GLY A 152 20.16 -1.93 -7.35
CA GLY A 152 21.56 -1.63 -7.21
C GLY A 152 22.38 -2.91 -7.09
N ARG A 153 23.63 -2.75 -6.68
CA ARG A 153 24.54 -3.87 -6.40
C ARG A 153 25.32 -3.60 -5.12
N PHE A 154 25.71 -4.66 -4.43
CA PHE A 154 26.59 -4.56 -3.27
C PHE A 154 28.03 -4.85 -3.66
N GLU A 155 28.93 -3.95 -3.28
CA GLU A 155 30.37 -4.06 -3.46
C GLU A 155 31.03 -3.77 -2.09
N ASP A 156 31.56 -4.78 -1.40
CA ASP A 156 32.34 -4.62 -0.15
C ASP A 156 31.67 -3.74 0.93
N GLY A 157 30.36 -3.94 1.17
CA GLY A 157 29.58 -3.16 2.16
C GLY A 157 29.06 -1.81 1.64
N VAL A 158 29.24 -1.53 0.35
CA VAL A 158 28.73 -0.34 -0.33
C VAL A 158 27.59 -0.75 -1.28
N PHE A 159 26.43 -0.13 -1.10
CA PHE A 159 25.30 -0.25 -2.02
C PHE A 159 25.45 0.80 -3.15
N VAL A 160 25.54 0.34 -4.39
CA VAL A 160 25.65 1.19 -5.58
C VAL A 160 24.33 1.19 -6.33
N THR A 161 23.74 2.37 -6.53
CA THR A 161 22.41 2.52 -7.16
C THR A 161 22.40 3.70 -8.11
N GLU A 162 21.71 3.57 -9.24
CA GLU A 162 21.44 4.71 -10.13
C GLU A 162 20.48 5.68 -9.45
N TYR A 163 20.60 6.98 -9.75
CA TYR A 163 19.70 8.00 -9.24
C TYR A 163 19.33 9.03 -10.32
N SER A 164 18.13 9.55 -10.19
CA SER A 164 17.49 10.64 -10.95
C SER A 164 17.14 11.83 -10.04
N SER A 165 17.12 11.62 -8.72
CA SER A 165 16.99 12.69 -7.75
C SER A 165 17.77 12.38 -6.46
N VAL A 166 18.55 13.37 -6.04
CA VAL A 166 19.44 13.33 -4.87
C VAL A 166 18.76 13.34 -3.49
N PRO A 167 17.59 13.99 -3.26
CA PRO A 167 17.13 14.32 -1.90
C PRO A 167 17.04 13.16 -0.90
N GLN A 168 16.89 11.92 -1.37
CA GLN A 168 16.67 10.74 -0.51
C GLN A 168 17.90 9.87 -0.27
N LEU A 169 19.05 10.19 -0.88
CA LEU A 169 20.26 9.37 -0.77
C LEU A 169 21.27 10.00 0.19
N ALA A 170 21.94 9.20 1.01
CA ALA A 170 23.10 9.61 1.82
C ALA A 170 24.39 8.94 1.28
N PRO A 171 24.88 9.37 0.11
CA PRO A 171 25.99 8.69 -0.56
C PRO A 171 27.35 9.10 -0.01
N VAL A 172 28.32 8.22 -0.21
CA VAL A 172 29.77 8.45 -0.04
C VAL A 172 30.45 8.81 -1.36
N SER A 173 29.72 8.79 -2.49
CA SER A 173 30.19 9.24 -3.81
C SER A 173 28.99 9.42 -4.77
N PRO A 174 29.05 10.36 -5.73
CA PRO A 174 30.18 11.27 -6.01
C PRO A 174 30.24 12.49 -5.05
N PRO A 175 31.37 13.24 -5.00
CA PRO A 175 31.59 14.31 -4.03
C PRO A 175 30.50 15.38 -4.02
N GLU A 176 29.91 15.69 -5.17
CA GLU A 176 28.84 16.67 -5.30
C GLU A 176 27.62 16.29 -4.47
N LEU A 177 27.33 14.98 -4.32
CA LEU A 177 26.25 14.50 -3.48
C LEU A 177 26.59 14.56 -1.99
N ILE A 178 27.87 14.35 -1.63
CA ILE A 178 28.33 14.47 -0.25
C ILE A 178 28.15 15.93 0.20
N GLU A 179 28.63 16.88 -0.60
CA GLU A 179 28.47 18.30 -0.31
C GLU A 179 26.99 18.70 -0.20
N GLU A 180 26.11 18.14 -1.03
CA GLU A 180 24.67 18.39 -0.94
C GLU A 180 24.07 17.83 0.37
N VAL A 181 24.52 16.65 0.81
CA VAL A 181 24.11 16.08 2.11
C VAL A 181 24.62 16.93 3.26
N GLU A 182 25.87 17.41 3.21
CA GLU A 182 26.44 18.29 4.23
C GLU A 182 25.67 19.61 4.32
N ARG A 183 25.43 20.28 3.18
CA ARG A 183 24.59 21.49 3.10
C ARG A 183 23.19 21.23 3.65
N ALA A 184 22.60 20.08 3.34
CA ALA A 184 21.28 19.71 3.82
C ALA A 184 21.25 19.50 5.33
N LEU A 185 22.26 18.84 5.92
CA LEU A 185 22.35 18.64 7.37
C LEU A 185 22.53 19.97 8.10
N GLU A 186 23.34 20.88 7.54
CA GLU A 186 23.48 22.24 8.07
C GLU A 186 22.15 23.01 8.03
N LEU A 187 21.41 22.93 6.91
CA LEU A 187 20.09 23.55 6.79
C LEU A 187 19.06 22.95 7.77
N VAL A 188 19.08 21.63 7.97
CA VAL A 188 18.23 20.97 8.98
C VAL A 188 18.54 21.53 10.36
N ARG A 189 19.83 21.59 10.72
CA ARG A 189 20.30 22.13 12.01
C ARG A 189 19.85 23.57 12.19
N GLU A 190 20.12 24.44 11.22
CA GLU A 190 19.74 25.86 11.28
C GLU A 190 18.24 26.05 11.53
N ARG A 191 17.39 25.30 10.80
CA ARG A 191 15.93 25.42 10.94
C ARG A 191 15.39 24.84 12.25
N HIS A 192 16.03 23.81 12.81
CA HIS A 192 15.57 23.16 14.04
C HIS A 192 16.16 23.80 15.31
N GLU A 193 17.32 24.44 15.26
CA GLU A 193 17.89 25.22 16.38
C GLU A 193 17.44 26.69 16.36
N GLY A 194 17.18 27.24 15.17
CA GLY A 194 16.88 28.66 14.97
C GLY A 194 15.43 29.05 15.26
N ARG A 195 15.00 30.16 14.66
CA ARG A 195 13.62 30.64 14.79
C ARG A 195 12.69 29.80 13.92
N LEU A 196 11.56 29.36 14.48
CA LEU A 196 10.53 28.62 13.73
C LEU A 196 10.07 29.41 12.50
N PRO A 197 9.79 28.72 11.37
CA PRO A 197 9.23 29.36 10.19
C PRO A 197 7.87 29.96 10.54
N ARG A 198 7.60 31.16 10.02
CA ARG A 198 6.31 31.83 10.23
C ARG A 198 5.26 31.13 9.37
N VAL A 199 4.44 30.28 9.99
CA VAL A 199 3.37 29.54 9.31
C VAL A 199 2.33 30.54 8.78
N ALA A 200 2.17 30.59 7.46
CA ALA A 200 1.13 31.39 6.83
C ALA A 200 -0.26 30.81 7.13
N LYS A 201 -1.33 31.60 6.92
CA LYS A 201 -2.69 31.09 7.07
C LYS A 201 -2.93 29.95 6.06
N GLU A 202 -3.68 28.95 6.49
CA GLU A 202 -4.14 27.87 5.62
C GLU A 202 -4.96 28.43 4.45
N VAL A 203 -4.84 27.80 3.28
CA VAL A 203 -5.73 28.04 2.16
C VAL A 203 -7.04 27.34 2.49
N VAL A 204 -8.01 28.10 2.99
CA VAL A 204 -9.40 27.64 3.05
C VAL A 204 -9.93 27.67 1.62
N PRO A 205 -10.33 26.54 1.02
CA PRO A 205 -10.87 26.54 -0.33
C PRO A 205 -12.11 27.43 -0.40
N GLU A 206 -12.15 28.34 -1.38
CA GLU A 206 -13.19 29.37 -1.53
C GLU A 206 -14.55 28.81 -2.01
N ASN A 207 -14.62 27.52 -2.26
CA ASN A 207 -15.86 26.79 -2.46
C ASN A 207 -15.86 25.64 -1.47
N GLY A 208 -17.01 25.36 -0.86
CA GLY A 208 -17.28 24.15 -0.10
C GLY A 208 -17.22 22.90 -0.98
N VAL A 209 -16.06 22.66 -1.62
CA VAL A 209 -15.57 21.32 -1.82
C VAL A 209 -15.60 20.75 -0.40
N PRO A 210 -16.41 19.73 -0.13
CA PRO A 210 -16.37 19.09 1.16
C PRO A 210 -14.89 18.86 1.48
N ALA A 211 -14.51 18.89 2.76
CA ALA A 211 -13.36 18.10 3.17
C ALA A 211 -13.46 16.79 2.39
N ILE A 212 -12.36 16.24 1.88
CA ILE A 212 -12.42 14.84 1.44
C ILE A 212 -12.80 14.08 2.72
N GLU A 213 -14.10 14.03 3.05
CA GLU A 213 -14.77 12.94 3.71
C GLU A 213 -14.20 11.80 2.94
N ARG A 214 -13.30 11.10 3.63
CA ARG A 214 -12.71 9.88 3.16
C ARG A 214 -13.87 9.11 2.55
N ALA A 215 -13.95 9.15 1.23
CA ALA A 215 -14.91 8.35 0.52
C ALA A 215 -14.58 6.96 1.02
N VAL A 216 -15.58 6.27 1.55
CA VAL A 216 -15.48 4.84 1.81
C VAL A 216 -15.12 4.26 0.44
N GLY A 217 -13.81 4.04 0.26
CA GLY A 217 -13.24 3.36 -0.88
C GLY A 217 -13.74 1.92 -0.90
N PRO A 218 -13.38 1.15 -1.93
CA PRO A 218 -14.04 -0.11 -2.26
C PRO A 218 -14.12 -1.03 -1.05
N VAL A 219 -15.23 -1.78 -0.97
CA VAL A 219 -15.51 -2.82 0.03
C VAL A 219 -14.22 -3.45 0.53
N ALA A 220 -13.87 -3.17 1.78
CA ALA A 220 -12.67 -3.71 2.41
C ALA A 220 -12.66 -5.26 2.22
N PRO A 221 -11.52 -5.92 1.96
CA PRO A 221 -11.48 -7.35 1.66
C PRO A 221 -12.16 -8.24 2.71
N GLU A 222 -12.27 -7.76 3.93
CA GLU A 222 -12.91 -8.38 5.09
C GLU A 222 -14.41 -8.27 4.96
N ARG A 223 -14.90 -7.10 4.53
CA ARG A 223 -16.30 -6.94 4.16
C ARG A 223 -16.59 -7.90 3.02
N PHE A 224 -15.70 -8.09 2.05
CA PHE A 224 -15.90 -9.11 1.02
C PHE A 224 -15.92 -10.53 1.58
N ALA A 225 -14.99 -10.91 2.47
CA ALA A 225 -14.97 -12.23 3.10
C ALA A 225 -16.20 -12.50 3.97
N VAL A 226 -16.62 -11.52 4.77
CA VAL A 226 -17.86 -11.54 5.57
C VAL A 226 -19.08 -11.64 4.65
N LEU A 227 -19.14 -10.86 3.57
CA LEU A 227 -20.22 -10.92 2.58
C LEU A 227 -20.26 -12.27 1.85
N GLN A 228 -19.11 -12.88 1.54
CA GLN A 228 -19.05 -14.21 0.93
C GLN A 228 -19.50 -15.30 1.92
N ALA A 229 -19.05 -15.22 3.19
CA ALA A 229 -19.45 -16.14 4.23
C ALA A 229 -20.95 -16.00 4.57
N LEU A 230 -21.44 -14.76 4.62
CA LEU A 230 -22.85 -14.42 4.76
C LEU A 230 -23.65 -14.97 3.58
N LEU A 231 -23.26 -14.69 2.34
CA LEU A 231 -23.88 -15.22 1.12
C LEU A 231 -23.97 -16.75 1.14
N ALA A 232 -22.85 -17.42 1.43
CA ALA A 232 -22.80 -18.88 1.49
C ALA A 232 -23.72 -19.45 2.58
N HIS A 233 -23.79 -18.79 3.74
CA HIS A 233 -24.67 -19.19 4.83
C HIS A 233 -26.15 -18.98 4.50
N LEU A 234 -26.51 -17.82 3.94
CA LEU A 234 -27.87 -17.53 3.49
C LEU A 234 -28.32 -18.53 2.41
N LEU A 235 -27.46 -18.81 1.42
CA LEU A 235 -27.72 -19.83 0.39
C LEU A 235 -27.89 -21.24 0.98
N ALA A 236 -27.07 -21.61 1.95
CA ALA A 236 -27.17 -22.91 2.63
C ALA A 236 -28.45 -23.03 3.47
N ARG A 237 -28.89 -21.94 4.12
CA ARG A 237 -30.13 -21.90 4.90
C ARG A 237 -31.38 -21.89 4.01
N CYS A 238 -31.32 -21.30 2.82
CA CYS A 238 -32.38 -21.44 1.81
C CYS A 238 -32.49 -22.88 1.27
N GLY A 239 -31.39 -23.64 1.23
CA GLY A 239 -31.42 -25.02 0.72
C GLY A 239 -31.93 -25.07 -0.74
N ASP A 240 -32.95 -25.89 -1.01
CA ASP A 240 -33.60 -25.96 -2.34
C ASP A 240 -34.79 -24.99 -2.48
N GLU A 241 -35.18 -24.30 -1.40
CA GLU A 241 -36.31 -23.37 -1.38
C GLU A 241 -35.93 -22.00 -1.98
N THR A 242 -36.94 -21.29 -2.48
CA THR A 242 -36.78 -19.97 -3.12
C THR A 242 -36.82 -18.82 -2.12
N ASN A 243 -37.20 -19.07 -0.88
CA ASN A 243 -37.21 -18.07 0.18
C ASN A 243 -36.86 -18.68 1.54
N ALA A 244 -36.35 -17.84 2.44
CA ALA A 244 -36.09 -18.22 3.82
C ALA A 244 -36.19 -16.99 4.74
N ILE A 245 -36.51 -17.24 6.01
CA ILE A 245 -36.52 -16.23 7.07
C ILE A 245 -35.53 -16.70 8.14
N ILE A 246 -34.60 -15.81 8.52
CA ILE A 246 -33.56 -16.10 9.52
C ILE A 246 -33.58 -15.01 10.60
N PRO A 247 -33.56 -15.35 11.89
CA PRO A 247 -33.45 -14.35 12.94
C PRO A 247 -32.17 -13.51 12.78
N ALA A 248 -32.29 -12.18 12.83
CA ALA A 248 -31.17 -11.25 12.70
C ALA A 248 -30.08 -11.51 13.76
N ALA A 249 -30.50 -11.87 14.98
CA ALA A 249 -29.62 -12.23 16.08
C ALA A 249 -28.65 -13.38 15.73
N GLU A 250 -29.11 -14.37 14.98
CA GLU A 250 -28.30 -15.50 14.51
C GLU A 250 -27.16 -15.01 13.59
N LEU A 251 -27.45 -14.07 12.69
CA LEU A 251 -26.45 -13.51 11.79
C LEU A 251 -25.47 -12.59 12.52
N THR A 252 -25.95 -11.74 13.42
CA THR A 252 -25.09 -10.84 14.20
C THR A 252 -24.11 -11.60 15.09
N GLU A 253 -24.58 -12.67 15.75
CA GLU A 253 -23.74 -13.48 16.64
C GLU A 253 -22.76 -14.33 15.83
N ARG A 254 -23.23 -14.98 14.75
CA ARG A 254 -22.40 -15.89 13.95
C ARG A 254 -21.29 -15.17 13.18
N PHE A 255 -21.57 -13.98 12.66
CA PHE A 255 -20.63 -13.20 11.85
C PHE A 255 -19.97 -12.06 12.62
N ASN A 256 -20.24 -11.93 13.92
CA ASN A 256 -19.78 -10.81 14.77
C ASN A 256 -20.09 -9.44 14.15
N ILE A 257 -21.25 -9.31 13.50
CA ILE A 257 -21.70 -8.06 12.89
C ILE A 257 -22.43 -7.26 13.98
N PRO A 258 -22.04 -6.01 14.27
CA PRO A 258 -22.79 -5.14 15.18
C PRO A 258 -24.26 -5.05 14.72
N PRO A 259 -25.26 -5.18 15.61
CA PRO A 259 -26.68 -5.18 15.22
C PRO A 259 -27.09 -3.94 14.41
N ASP A 260 -26.49 -2.78 14.70
CA ASP A 260 -26.68 -1.51 14.00
C ASP A 260 -26.08 -1.49 12.59
N GLN A 261 -25.24 -2.46 12.24
CA GLN A 261 -24.57 -2.57 10.93
C GLN A 261 -25.10 -3.72 10.06
N LEU A 262 -25.98 -4.58 10.57
CA LEU A 262 -26.48 -5.73 9.81
C LEU A 262 -27.18 -5.29 8.51
N GLU A 263 -27.99 -4.24 8.58
CA GLU A 263 -28.70 -3.71 7.43
C GLU A 263 -27.73 -3.23 6.33
N ASP A 264 -26.69 -2.48 6.69
CA ASP A 264 -25.65 -2.03 5.75
C ASP A 264 -24.94 -3.20 5.06
N HIS A 265 -24.69 -4.29 5.79
CA HIS A 265 -24.08 -5.50 5.24
C HIS A 265 -25.02 -6.23 4.26
N LEU A 266 -26.32 -6.30 4.56
CA LEU A 266 -27.32 -6.90 3.66
C LEU A 266 -27.52 -6.05 2.40
N GLN A 267 -27.57 -4.73 2.53
CA GLN A 267 -27.65 -3.81 1.39
C GLN A 267 -26.42 -3.94 0.48
N LEU A 268 -25.24 -4.01 1.09
CA LEU A 268 -24.00 -4.20 0.34
C LEU A 268 -23.95 -5.58 -0.34
N LEU A 269 -24.44 -6.62 0.33
CA LEU A 269 -24.55 -7.97 -0.23
C LEU A 269 -25.40 -7.99 -1.50
N ASN A 270 -26.57 -7.34 -1.44
CA ASN A 270 -27.49 -7.22 -2.58
C ASN A 270 -26.88 -6.46 -3.76
N LEU A 271 -25.85 -5.63 -3.53
CA LEU A 271 -25.14 -4.92 -4.59
C LEU A 271 -24.07 -5.80 -5.26
N VAL A 272 -23.41 -6.68 -4.50
CA VAL A 272 -22.21 -7.41 -4.96
C VAL A 272 -22.47 -8.85 -5.36
N ASN A 273 -23.64 -9.42 -5.05
CA ASN A 273 -23.98 -10.81 -5.34
C ASN A 273 -24.67 -11.03 -6.71
N PHE A 274 -24.53 -10.06 -7.62
CA PHE A 274 -25.05 -10.10 -8.99
C PHE A 274 -24.03 -10.71 -9.97
N GLY A 275 -24.45 -11.67 -10.78
CA GLY A 275 -23.60 -12.32 -11.78
C GLY A 275 -24.38 -13.04 -12.87
N GLY A 276 -23.89 -13.00 -14.11
CA GLY A 276 -24.53 -13.72 -15.23
C GLY A 276 -25.95 -13.24 -15.60
N GLY A 277 -26.37 -12.06 -15.11
CA GLY A 277 -27.69 -11.47 -15.38
C GLY A 277 -28.76 -11.74 -14.32
N CYS A 278 -28.41 -12.34 -13.17
CA CYS A 278 -29.32 -12.61 -12.04
C CYS A 278 -28.64 -12.35 -10.69
N TYR A 279 -29.44 -12.21 -9.63
CA TYR A 279 -28.93 -12.11 -8.26
C TYR A 279 -28.82 -13.51 -7.66
N ALA A 280 -27.77 -13.77 -6.88
CA ALA A 280 -27.66 -15.04 -6.17
C ALA A 280 -28.76 -15.18 -5.09
N ILE A 281 -29.00 -14.10 -4.35
CA ILE A 281 -30.10 -13.92 -3.40
C ILE A 281 -30.41 -12.42 -3.27
N TYR A 282 -31.57 -12.09 -2.76
CA TYR A 282 -31.91 -10.76 -2.26
C TYR A 282 -32.27 -10.89 -0.79
N ALA A 283 -31.61 -10.13 0.09
CA ALA A 283 -31.82 -10.21 1.53
C ALA A 283 -32.24 -8.85 2.12
N THR A 284 -33.29 -8.83 2.94
CA THR A 284 -33.84 -7.62 3.57
C THR A 284 -34.06 -7.86 5.05
N LEU A 285 -33.87 -6.83 5.86
CA LEU A 285 -34.13 -6.86 7.29
C LEU A 285 -35.52 -6.28 7.56
N GLU A 286 -36.43 -7.10 8.10
CA GLU A 286 -37.78 -6.70 8.50
C GLU A 286 -37.95 -6.94 10.01
N GLY A 287 -37.79 -5.89 10.81
CA GLY A 287 -37.81 -6.02 12.28
C GLY A 287 -36.59 -6.81 12.77
N ASP A 288 -36.83 -7.92 13.48
CA ASP A 288 -35.78 -8.81 14.01
C ASP A 288 -35.48 -10.00 13.08
N ASP A 289 -36.07 -10.04 11.89
CA ASP A 289 -35.96 -11.15 10.94
C ASP A 289 -35.37 -10.71 9.61
N VAL A 290 -34.52 -11.56 9.04
CA VAL A 290 -33.88 -11.36 7.74
C VAL A 290 -34.60 -12.24 6.72
N HIS A 291 -35.28 -11.58 5.79
CA HIS A 291 -36.03 -12.18 4.70
C HIS A 291 -35.12 -12.34 3.49
N ILE A 292 -35.05 -13.55 2.95
CA ILE A 292 -34.16 -13.92 1.86
C ILE A 292 -35.01 -14.46 0.72
N ASP A 293 -34.85 -13.89 -0.46
CA ASP A 293 -35.38 -14.38 -1.72
C ASP A 293 -34.23 -14.92 -2.56
N LYS A 294 -34.23 -16.22 -2.80
CA LYS A 294 -33.24 -16.92 -3.61
C LYS A 294 -33.77 -17.06 -5.03
N GLU A 295 -33.10 -16.42 -5.98
CA GLU A 295 -33.36 -16.64 -7.39
C GLU A 295 -32.80 -18.02 -7.77
N LEU A 296 -33.68 -18.99 -8.05
CA LEU A 296 -33.27 -20.35 -8.41
C LEU A 296 -32.32 -20.30 -9.61
N PHE A 297 -31.11 -20.83 -9.39
CA PHE A 297 -30.04 -20.94 -10.38
C PHE A 297 -30.59 -21.25 -11.78
N GLY A 298 -30.71 -20.24 -12.63
CA GLY A 298 -30.97 -20.45 -14.05
C GLY A 298 -29.81 -21.20 -14.69
N ASP A 299 -30.00 -21.67 -15.92
CA ASP A 299 -28.94 -22.23 -16.78
C ASP A 299 -27.72 -21.29 -16.97
N ALA A 300 -27.77 -20.06 -16.46
CA ALA A 300 -26.74 -19.02 -16.51
C ALA A 300 -25.46 -19.38 -15.73
N PHE A 301 -25.54 -19.91 -14.49
CA PHE A 301 -24.36 -20.29 -13.70
C PHE A 301 -23.79 -21.67 -14.05
N ARG A 302 -24.58 -22.53 -14.73
CA ARG A 302 -24.10 -23.80 -15.30
C ARG A 302 -23.23 -23.60 -16.53
N ARG A 303 -23.27 -22.41 -17.15
CA ARG A 303 -22.44 -22.04 -18.30
C ARG A 303 -21.14 -21.44 -17.81
N ALA A 304 -20.05 -21.73 -18.52
CA ALA A 304 -18.78 -21.08 -18.26
C ALA A 304 -18.95 -19.55 -18.31
N PRO A 305 -18.50 -18.81 -17.29
CA PRO A 305 -18.58 -17.35 -17.31
C PRO A 305 -17.79 -16.83 -18.51
N ARG A 306 -18.41 -15.96 -19.30
CA ARG A 306 -17.72 -15.25 -20.39
C ARG A 306 -17.02 -14.04 -19.79
N LEU A 307 -15.82 -14.24 -19.27
CA LEU A 307 -15.00 -13.14 -18.78
C LEU A 307 -14.35 -12.43 -19.96
N THR A 308 -14.40 -11.11 -19.94
CA THR A 308 -13.52 -10.28 -20.74
C THR A 308 -12.08 -10.41 -20.22
N PRO A 309 -11.07 -10.10 -21.04
CA PRO A 309 -9.67 -10.05 -20.57
C PRO A 309 -9.46 -9.10 -19.37
N LEU A 310 -10.28 -8.05 -19.24
CA LEU A 310 -10.26 -7.12 -18.10
C LEU A 310 -10.76 -7.81 -16.82
N GLU A 311 -11.91 -8.47 -16.88
CA GLU A 311 -12.48 -9.17 -15.72
C GLU A 311 -11.58 -10.33 -15.27
N ALA A 312 -10.98 -11.07 -16.21
CA ALA A 312 -10.03 -12.13 -15.88
C ALA A 312 -8.76 -11.58 -15.19
N ARG A 313 -8.22 -10.44 -15.64
CA ARG A 313 -7.08 -9.78 -15.00
C ARG A 313 -7.43 -9.20 -13.62
N ALA A 314 -8.59 -8.57 -13.49
CA ALA A 314 -9.07 -8.05 -12.21
C ALA A 314 -9.27 -9.18 -11.19
N ILE A 315 -9.84 -10.31 -11.60
CA ILE A 315 -9.99 -11.49 -10.75
C ILE A 315 -8.63 -12.07 -10.38
N ARG A 316 -7.68 -12.18 -11.32
CA ARG A 316 -6.32 -12.64 -11.01
C ARG A 316 -5.63 -11.73 -9.99
N LEU A 317 -5.65 -10.42 -10.20
CA LEU A 317 -5.06 -9.45 -9.26
C LEU A 317 -5.74 -9.57 -7.88
N ALA A 318 -7.07 -9.67 -7.84
CA ALA A 318 -7.79 -9.92 -6.58
C ALA A 318 -7.33 -11.23 -5.91
N LEU A 319 -7.14 -12.32 -6.66
CA LEU A 319 -6.61 -13.59 -6.14
C LEU A 319 -5.16 -13.50 -5.67
N GLU A 320 -4.34 -12.60 -6.22
CA GLU A 320 -2.96 -12.37 -5.79
C GLU A 320 -2.89 -11.53 -4.51
N PHE A 321 -3.71 -10.47 -4.40
CA PHE A 321 -3.68 -9.54 -3.28
C PHE A 321 -4.52 -10.01 -2.09
N VAL A 322 -5.69 -10.60 -2.36
CA VAL A 322 -6.67 -11.02 -1.34
C VAL A 322 -6.59 -12.53 -1.06
N GLY A 323 -6.10 -13.31 -2.02
CA GLY A 323 -5.98 -14.77 -1.87
C GLY A 323 -5.20 -15.22 -0.63
N PRO A 324 -4.02 -14.64 -0.31
CA PRO A 324 -3.29 -14.96 0.92
C PRO A 324 -4.06 -14.60 2.21
N MET A 325 -4.94 -13.60 2.17
CA MET A 325 -5.75 -13.17 3.32
C MET A 325 -6.98 -14.06 3.52
N VAL A 326 -7.62 -14.51 2.43
CA VAL A 326 -8.81 -15.39 2.46
C VAL A 326 -8.41 -16.85 2.71
N ALA A 327 -7.18 -17.24 2.35
CA ALA A 327 -6.73 -18.63 2.37
C ALA A 327 -5.99 -19.04 3.65
N ALA A 328 -6.32 -18.47 4.82
CA ALA A 328 -6.00 -19.12 6.08
C ALA A 328 -6.92 -20.36 6.27
N GLY A 329 -6.76 -21.39 5.42
CA GLY A 329 -7.43 -22.69 5.57
C GLY A 329 -8.12 -23.31 4.34
N ALA A 330 -8.22 -22.63 3.19
CA ALA A 330 -8.99 -23.12 2.03
C ALA A 330 -8.23 -23.01 0.69
N HIS A 331 -7.03 -23.59 0.59
CA HIS A 331 -6.12 -23.39 -0.54
C HIS A 331 -6.56 -24.01 -1.89
N GLU A 332 -7.39 -25.05 -1.92
CA GLU A 332 -7.68 -25.78 -3.17
C GLU A 332 -8.59 -25.05 -4.19
N PRO A 333 -9.69 -24.38 -3.80
CA PRO A 333 -10.60 -23.77 -4.77
C PRO A 333 -9.97 -22.58 -5.51
N LEU A 334 -9.26 -21.70 -4.79
CA LEU A 334 -8.68 -20.48 -5.37
C LEU A 334 -7.49 -20.78 -6.29
N ALA A 335 -6.66 -21.76 -5.94
CA ALA A 335 -5.57 -22.23 -6.81
C ALA A 335 -6.11 -22.82 -8.12
N THR A 336 -7.24 -23.54 -8.05
CA THR A 336 -7.92 -24.08 -9.22
C THR A 336 -8.50 -22.97 -10.12
N VAL A 337 -9.10 -21.92 -9.52
CA VAL A 337 -9.58 -20.77 -10.30
C VAL A 337 -8.41 -20.04 -10.97
N ARG A 338 -7.30 -19.81 -10.25
CA ARG A 338 -6.09 -19.21 -10.81
C ARG A 338 -5.59 -19.98 -12.03
N LYS A 339 -5.41 -21.29 -11.88
CA LYS A 339 -4.95 -22.18 -12.96
C LYS A 339 -5.88 -22.15 -14.17
N LYS A 340 -7.20 -22.16 -13.96
CA LYS A 340 -8.20 -22.07 -15.04
C LYS A 340 -8.14 -20.73 -15.79
N LEU A 341 -7.90 -19.63 -15.08
CA LEU A 341 -7.73 -18.30 -15.71
C LEU A 341 -6.46 -18.25 -16.56
N GLU A 342 -5.36 -18.82 -16.07
CA GLU A 342 -4.09 -18.94 -16.80
C GLU A 342 -4.21 -19.82 -18.05
N GLU A 343 -4.89 -20.96 -17.95
CA GLU A 343 -5.09 -21.88 -19.08
C GLU A 343 -6.03 -21.29 -20.15
N THR A 344 -7.08 -20.56 -19.75
CA THR A 344 -8.15 -20.11 -20.67
C THR A 344 -7.78 -18.86 -21.43
N PHE A 345 -7.07 -17.94 -20.79
CA PHE A 345 -6.74 -16.64 -21.38
C PHE A 345 -5.25 -16.53 -21.77
N GLY A 346 -4.51 -17.64 -21.63
CA GLY A 346 -3.05 -17.66 -21.68
C GLY A 346 -2.44 -17.11 -20.40
N GLN A 347 -1.11 -17.25 -20.27
CA GLN A 347 -0.36 -16.27 -19.48
C GLN A 347 -0.65 -14.92 -20.13
N PHE A 348 -1.66 -14.20 -19.63
CA PHE A 348 -1.59 -12.76 -19.73
C PHE A 348 -0.22 -12.42 -19.16
N GLU A 349 0.67 -11.87 -19.97
CA GLU A 349 1.95 -11.33 -19.52
C GLU A 349 1.65 -10.11 -18.61
N LEU A 350 1.04 -10.34 -17.45
CA LEU A 350 1.54 -9.78 -16.21
C LEU A 350 2.95 -10.36 -16.14
N GLY A 351 3.91 -9.62 -16.69
CA GLY A 351 5.25 -10.10 -17.04
C GLY A 351 5.70 -11.19 -16.08
N GLU A 352 6.01 -12.36 -16.66
CA GLU A 352 6.58 -13.48 -15.93
C GLU A 352 7.60 -12.98 -14.90
N GLY A 353 7.41 -13.34 -13.64
CA GLY A 353 8.46 -13.23 -12.62
C GLY A 353 8.74 -11.85 -12.02
N ILE A 354 7.72 -11.13 -11.55
CA ILE A 354 7.96 -10.08 -10.54
C ILE A 354 7.51 -10.59 -9.18
N GLU A 355 8.21 -11.62 -8.70
CA GLU A 355 8.29 -11.79 -7.26
C GLU A 355 9.28 -10.72 -6.76
N PRO A 356 8.85 -9.74 -5.95
CA PRO A 356 9.80 -8.84 -5.31
C PRO A 356 10.85 -9.68 -4.56
N PRO A 357 12.15 -9.31 -4.61
CA PRO A 357 13.18 -9.99 -3.82
C PRO A 357 12.74 -10.00 -2.35
N GLY A 358 12.80 -11.17 -1.71
CA GLY A 358 12.33 -11.37 -0.34
C GLY A 358 10.86 -11.76 -0.20
N ARG A 359 10.11 -11.96 -1.30
CA ARG A 359 8.73 -12.47 -1.25
C ARG A 359 8.65 -13.83 -0.54
N SER A 360 9.60 -14.74 -0.80
CA SER A 360 9.67 -16.03 -0.09
C SER A 360 9.82 -15.85 1.42
N ASP A 361 10.65 -14.90 1.83
CA ASP A 361 10.93 -14.66 3.24
C ASP A 361 9.77 -13.94 3.92
N GLU A 362 9.16 -12.95 3.25
CA GLU A 362 7.97 -12.26 3.75
C GLU A 362 6.77 -13.22 3.82
N GLU A 363 6.58 -14.10 2.83
CA GLU A 363 5.57 -15.17 2.85
C GLU A 363 5.81 -16.15 3.99
N GLU A 364 7.07 -16.52 4.28
CA GLU A 364 7.41 -17.36 5.42
C GLU A 364 7.12 -16.66 6.76
N LEU A 365 7.43 -15.36 6.88
CA LEU A 365 7.10 -14.56 8.06
C LEU A 365 5.59 -14.47 8.26
N ILE A 366 4.83 -14.15 7.20
CA ILE A 366 3.36 -14.09 7.24
C ILE A 366 2.80 -15.43 7.69
N ARG A 367 3.21 -16.54 7.05
CA ARG A 367 2.77 -17.89 7.44
C ARG A 367 3.08 -18.17 8.91
N THR A 368 4.31 -17.92 9.34
CA THR A 368 4.74 -18.17 10.73
C THR A 368 3.91 -17.39 11.74
N LEU A 369 3.64 -16.11 11.45
CA LEU A 369 2.86 -15.23 12.31
C LEU A 369 1.38 -15.59 12.31
N THR A 370 0.79 -15.90 11.15
CA THR A 370 -0.60 -16.37 11.03
C THR A 370 -0.83 -17.66 11.81
N ASP A 371 0.07 -18.65 11.69
CA ASP A 371 -0.01 -19.88 12.48
C ASP A 371 0.11 -19.61 13.99
N ALA A 372 1.00 -18.69 14.38
CA ALA A 372 1.20 -18.35 15.78
C ALA A 372 -0.01 -17.61 16.37
N ILE A 373 -0.66 -16.74 15.58
CA ILE A 373 -1.92 -16.07 15.95
C ILE A 373 -3.01 -17.13 16.14
N ALA A 374 -3.22 -18.02 15.16
CA ALA A 374 -4.26 -19.05 15.23
C ALA A 374 -4.09 -20.01 16.42
N GLU A 375 -2.85 -20.34 16.79
CA GLU A 375 -2.54 -21.23 17.90
C GLU A 375 -2.33 -20.52 19.26
N HIS A 376 -2.46 -19.19 19.31
CA HIS A 376 -2.10 -18.33 20.43
C HIS A 376 -0.71 -18.65 21.00
N LYS A 377 0.29 -18.79 20.12
CA LYS A 377 1.68 -19.10 20.47
C LYS A 377 2.55 -17.84 20.45
N LEU A 378 3.50 -17.79 21.37
CA LEU A 378 4.52 -16.75 21.39
C LEU A 378 5.42 -16.86 20.17
N VAL A 379 5.93 -15.72 19.71
CA VAL A 379 6.90 -15.64 18.61
C VAL A 379 8.12 -14.89 19.10
N GLU A 380 9.30 -15.45 18.81
CA GLU A 380 10.55 -14.74 18.91
C GLU A 380 10.85 -14.08 17.57
N ILE A 381 11.02 -12.76 17.57
CA ILE A 381 11.31 -11.97 16.37
C ILE A 381 12.70 -11.36 16.45
N GLU A 382 13.43 -11.40 15.35
CA GLU A 382 14.68 -10.67 15.15
C GLU A 382 14.37 -9.41 14.32
N TYR A 383 14.42 -8.24 14.96
CA TYR A 383 13.87 -6.99 14.42
C TYR A 383 14.91 -5.86 14.35
N LEU A 384 15.01 -5.23 13.18
CA LEU A 384 15.84 -4.04 12.94
C LEU A 384 15.02 -2.76 13.18
N ALA A 385 15.26 -2.10 14.32
CA ALA A 385 14.68 -0.80 14.61
C ALA A 385 15.45 0.34 13.92
N VAL A 386 14.79 1.48 13.72
CA VAL A 386 15.44 2.64 13.06
C VAL A 386 16.56 3.17 13.94
N GLY A 387 17.79 3.15 13.43
CA GLY A 387 18.94 3.71 14.15
C GLY A 387 19.46 2.85 15.31
N GLU A 388 18.95 1.63 15.47
CA GLU A 388 19.40 0.67 16.48
C GLU A 388 19.93 -0.61 15.82
N GLU A 389 20.71 -1.37 16.57
CA GLU A 389 21.13 -2.73 16.18
C GLU A 389 19.94 -3.69 16.16
N THR A 390 20.12 -4.80 15.48
CA THR A 390 19.11 -5.86 15.40
C THR A 390 18.85 -6.42 16.81
N SER A 391 17.58 -6.41 17.23
CA SER A 391 17.17 -6.86 18.57
C SER A 391 16.27 -8.09 18.49
N VAL A 392 16.47 -9.03 19.42
CA VAL A 392 15.60 -10.21 19.56
C VAL A 392 14.53 -9.91 20.62
N ARG A 393 13.26 -10.14 20.28
CA ARG A 393 12.10 -9.83 21.14
C ARG A 393 11.13 -11.00 21.18
N THR A 394 10.51 -11.21 22.34
CA THR A 394 9.42 -12.18 22.48
C THR A 394 8.09 -11.44 22.46
N VAL A 395 7.24 -11.77 21.48
CA VAL A 395 5.98 -11.10 21.23
C VAL A 395 4.79 -12.06 21.29
N GLU A 396 3.66 -11.56 21.76
CA GLU A 396 2.35 -12.19 21.61
C GLU A 396 1.71 -11.60 20.34
N PRO A 397 1.64 -12.33 19.20
CA PRO A 397 1.05 -11.80 17.98
C PRO A 397 -0.48 -11.90 18.01
N TYR A 398 -1.18 -10.85 17.61
CA TYR A 398 -2.64 -10.80 17.64
C TYR A 398 -3.27 -10.72 16.24
N TYR A 399 -2.78 -9.83 15.36
CA TYR A 399 -3.29 -9.69 14.01
C TYR A 399 -2.25 -9.11 13.05
N LEU A 400 -2.46 -9.36 11.76
CA LEU A 400 -1.67 -8.83 10.65
C LEU A 400 -2.49 -7.75 9.93
N GLU A 401 -1.88 -6.60 9.65
CA GLU A 401 -2.48 -5.50 8.90
C GLU A 401 -1.63 -5.22 7.66
N ARG A 402 -2.26 -5.01 6.50
CA ARG A 402 -1.59 -4.58 5.28
C ARG A 402 -1.92 -3.12 4.99
N GLU A 403 -0.94 -2.27 5.23
CA GLU A 403 -0.99 -0.87 4.77
C GLU A 403 0.07 -0.71 3.68
N LEU A 404 -0.39 -0.55 2.44
CA LEU A 404 0.50 -0.60 1.29
C LEU A 404 1.66 0.41 1.41
N PRO A 405 2.92 -0.03 1.17
CA PRO A 405 3.32 -1.36 0.68
C PRO A 405 3.86 -2.31 1.75
N HIS A 406 3.59 -2.10 3.03
CA HIS A 406 4.21 -2.84 4.11
C HIS A 406 3.20 -3.69 4.88
N TRP A 407 3.63 -4.89 5.29
CA TRP A 407 2.89 -5.70 6.24
C TRP A 407 3.29 -5.31 7.66
N TYR A 408 2.31 -5.32 8.54
CA TYR A 408 2.46 -5.03 9.96
C TYR A 408 1.90 -6.18 10.78
N VAL A 409 2.57 -6.52 11.87
CA VAL A 409 2.04 -7.40 12.91
C VAL A 409 1.85 -6.61 14.18
N HIS A 410 0.68 -6.76 14.78
CA HIS A 410 0.32 -6.10 16.03
C HIS A 410 0.44 -7.09 17.17
N THR A 411 1.17 -6.65 18.19
CA THR A 411 1.67 -7.55 19.21
C THR A 411 1.63 -6.92 20.59
N TRP A 412 1.69 -7.76 21.61
CA TRP A 412 2.21 -7.36 22.92
C TRP A 412 3.68 -7.76 23.02
N ASP A 413 4.58 -6.78 23.15
CA ASP A 413 6.01 -7.02 23.34
C ASP A 413 6.26 -7.35 24.82
N ARG A 414 6.58 -8.61 25.14
CA ARG A 414 6.86 -9.05 26.53
C ARG A 414 8.16 -8.49 27.07
N SER A 415 9.11 -8.15 26.21
CA SER A 415 10.38 -7.56 26.63
C SER A 415 10.20 -6.11 27.11
N ARG A 416 9.17 -5.41 26.64
CA ARG A 416 8.85 -4.02 27.01
C ARG A 416 7.54 -3.86 27.77
N ASP A 417 6.81 -4.95 27.96
CA ASP A 417 5.47 -5.02 28.54
C ASP A 417 4.52 -3.94 28.00
N ALA A 418 4.43 -3.86 26.67
CA ALA A 418 3.63 -2.85 25.99
C ALA A 418 3.13 -3.33 24.61
N GLN A 419 2.01 -2.77 24.15
CA GLN A 419 1.53 -2.99 22.79
C GLN A 419 2.50 -2.35 21.77
N ARG A 420 2.90 -3.13 20.77
CA ARG A 420 3.77 -2.66 19.67
C ARG A 420 3.36 -3.26 18.34
N THR A 421 3.54 -2.45 17.29
CA THR A 421 3.34 -2.86 15.91
C THR A 421 4.71 -2.96 15.22
N PHE A 422 4.99 -4.09 14.58
CA PHE A 422 6.25 -4.35 13.90
C PHE A 422 6.01 -4.48 12.39
N ARG A 423 6.87 -3.85 11.59
CA ARG A 423 6.86 -4.01 10.13
C ARG A 423 7.58 -5.29 9.71
N LEU A 424 6.95 -6.12 8.89
CA LEU A 424 7.54 -7.39 8.47
C LEU A 424 8.78 -7.21 7.58
N ASP A 425 8.85 -6.14 6.78
CA ASP A 425 10.02 -5.86 5.93
C ASP A 425 11.31 -5.63 6.73
N ARG A 426 11.20 -5.23 8.00
CA ARG A 426 12.31 -5.04 8.96
C ARG A 426 12.53 -6.22 9.89
N MET A 427 11.78 -7.30 9.70
CA MET A 427 11.92 -8.54 10.46
C MET A 427 12.85 -9.48 9.70
N LYS A 428 13.97 -9.81 10.31
CA LYS A 428 14.96 -10.70 9.71
C LYS A 428 14.51 -12.16 9.83
N HIS A 429 13.98 -12.53 11.00
CA HIS A 429 13.45 -13.86 11.28
C HIS A 429 12.29 -13.81 12.28
N ALA A 430 11.38 -14.78 12.19
CA ALA A 430 10.33 -15.03 13.16
C ALA A 430 10.29 -16.52 13.48
N LYS A 431 10.31 -16.86 14.77
CA LYS A 431 10.29 -18.24 15.25
C LYS A 431 9.13 -18.46 16.21
N LYS A 432 8.19 -19.30 15.80
CA LYS A 432 7.08 -19.76 16.66
C LYS A 432 7.62 -20.59 17.83
N LEU A 433 7.27 -20.19 19.05
CA LEU A 433 7.65 -20.86 20.28
C LEU A 433 6.61 -21.90 20.69
N LYS A 434 6.97 -22.80 21.61
CA LYS A 434 6.04 -23.80 22.18
C LYS A 434 5.06 -23.21 23.19
N GLN A 435 5.43 -22.09 23.79
CA GLN A 435 4.68 -21.42 24.83
C GLN A 435 3.45 -20.73 24.23
N ARG A 436 2.32 -20.85 24.93
CA ARG A 436 1.07 -20.16 24.58
C ARG A 436 0.89 -18.90 25.41
N PHE A 437 0.06 -17.99 24.92
CA PHE A 437 -0.42 -16.83 25.67
C PHE A 437 -1.95 -16.82 25.70
N GLU A 438 -2.51 -16.20 26.74
CA GLU A 438 -3.94 -15.91 26.80
C GLU A 438 -4.15 -14.52 26.16
N PRO A 439 -5.05 -14.39 25.16
CA PRO A 439 -5.32 -13.11 24.52
C PRO A 439 -5.73 -12.04 25.53
N ARG A 440 -5.02 -10.91 25.52
CA ARG A 440 -5.32 -9.77 26.39
C ARG A 440 -6.51 -8.96 25.83
N PRO A 441 -7.49 -8.59 26.66
CA PRO A 441 -8.59 -7.73 26.22
C PRO A 441 -8.08 -6.31 25.91
N GLY A 442 -8.54 -5.72 24.80
CA GLY A 442 -8.31 -4.30 24.48
C GLY A 442 -7.19 -4.00 23.47
N LEU A 443 -6.57 -5.01 22.86
CA LEU A 443 -5.55 -4.81 21.84
C LEU A 443 -6.20 -4.44 20.48
N GLN A 444 -6.60 -3.17 20.32
CA GLN A 444 -7.24 -2.71 19.08
C GLN A 444 -6.19 -2.51 17.96
N PRO A 445 -6.55 -2.72 16.66
CA PRO A 445 -5.84 -2.26 15.45
C PRO A 445 -5.80 -0.73 15.38
N ARG A 446 -5.24 -0.13 16.42
CA ARG A 446 -4.89 1.28 16.43
C ARG A 446 -3.39 1.32 16.35
N LYS A 447 -2.88 1.81 15.22
CA LYS A 447 -1.54 2.38 15.16
C LYS A 447 -1.36 3.29 16.37
N LEU A 448 -0.58 2.83 17.33
CA LEU A 448 -0.17 3.55 18.52
C LEU A 448 -1.30 4.34 19.21
N GLY A 449 -1.97 3.70 20.17
CA GLY A 449 -2.81 4.42 21.15
C GLY A 449 -2.09 5.58 21.84
N ASP A 450 -0.75 5.55 21.88
CA ASP A 450 0.13 6.60 22.44
C ASP A 450 0.99 7.34 21.38
N SER A 451 0.56 7.40 20.11
CA SER A 451 1.33 8.13 19.09
C SER A 451 1.28 9.62 19.36
N ARG A 452 2.41 10.19 19.74
CA ARG A 452 2.59 11.65 19.81
C ARG A 452 2.32 12.22 18.42
N THR A 453 1.63 13.33 18.35
CA THR A 453 1.44 14.04 17.08
C THR A 453 2.53 15.10 16.96
N ALA A 454 3.29 15.06 15.86
CA ALA A 454 4.24 16.10 15.52
C ALA A 454 3.64 16.99 14.42
N ARG A 455 3.61 18.30 14.68
CA ARG A 455 3.20 19.28 13.69
C ARG A 455 4.40 19.64 12.84
N VAL A 456 4.33 19.38 11.54
CA VAL A 456 5.44 19.54 10.61
C VAL A 456 5.08 20.56 9.54
N TRP A 457 5.93 21.56 9.37
CA TRP A 457 5.88 22.51 8.27
C TRP A 457 6.73 22.02 7.11
N PHE A 458 6.20 22.15 5.90
CA PHE A 458 6.88 21.82 4.66
C PHE A 458 7.04 23.06 3.79
N SER A 459 8.23 23.26 3.25
CA SER A 459 8.51 24.40 2.38
C SER A 459 7.81 24.28 1.03
N LYS A 460 7.72 25.40 0.30
CA LYS A 460 7.14 25.47 -1.05
C LYS A 460 7.77 24.49 -2.04
N ARG A 461 9.04 24.11 -1.79
CA ARG A 461 9.78 23.18 -2.66
C ARG A 461 9.19 21.78 -2.62
N ILE A 462 8.66 21.33 -1.49
CA ILE A 462 8.12 19.96 -1.33
C ILE A 462 6.63 19.91 -0.95
N ALA A 463 6.04 21.06 -0.57
CA ALA A 463 4.64 21.19 -0.16
C ALA A 463 3.67 20.51 -1.13
N ARG A 464 3.87 20.68 -2.44
CA ARG A 464 3.02 20.09 -3.49
C ARG A 464 2.88 18.56 -3.36
N TRP A 465 3.97 17.85 -3.04
CA TRP A 465 3.96 16.40 -2.88
C TRP A 465 3.28 15.98 -1.57
N ARG A 466 3.43 16.80 -0.51
CA ARG A 466 2.78 16.53 0.78
C ARG A 466 1.28 16.81 0.73
N VAL A 467 0.85 17.83 -0.01
CA VAL A 467 -0.58 18.11 -0.22
C VAL A 467 -1.27 16.96 -0.94
N GLU A 468 -0.62 16.33 -1.94
CA GLU A 468 -1.12 15.09 -2.56
C GLU A 468 -1.25 13.92 -1.57
N ARG A 469 -0.57 13.97 -0.42
CA ARG A 469 -0.62 12.95 0.64
C ARG A 469 -1.48 13.39 1.84
N GLY A 470 -2.23 14.48 1.71
CA GLY A 470 -3.17 14.96 2.73
C GLY A 470 -2.66 16.11 3.60
N ALA A 471 -1.50 16.69 3.32
CA ALA A 471 -1.06 17.90 4.03
C ALA A 471 -1.91 19.13 3.66
N ARG A 472 -2.11 20.04 4.61
CA ARG A 472 -2.91 21.26 4.43
C ARG A 472 -2.09 22.33 3.70
N PRO A 473 -2.54 22.86 2.55
CA PRO A 473 -1.83 23.90 1.83
C PRO A 473 -1.89 25.25 2.56
N LEU A 474 -0.79 26.01 2.52
CA LEU A 474 -0.66 27.34 3.11
C LEU A 474 -0.65 28.44 2.04
N LYS A 475 -1.10 29.65 2.38
CA LYS A 475 -1.23 30.78 1.43
C LYS A 475 0.10 31.25 0.82
N ASP A 476 1.20 31.00 1.51
CA ASP A 476 2.54 31.29 0.99
C ASP A 476 3.02 30.21 0.02
N GLY A 477 2.31 29.11 -0.16
CA GLY A 477 2.69 27.96 -0.98
C GLY A 477 3.40 26.84 -0.21
N GLY A 478 3.58 26.97 1.11
CA GLY A 478 4.01 25.87 1.98
C GLY A 478 2.88 24.87 2.27
N ALA A 479 3.17 23.87 3.10
CA ALA A 479 2.15 22.94 3.61
C ALA A 479 2.36 22.63 5.10
N LEU A 480 1.28 22.25 5.77
CA LEU A 480 1.27 21.88 7.19
C LEU A 480 0.61 20.51 7.37
N GLU A 481 1.26 19.64 8.12
CA GLU A 481 0.76 18.29 8.39
C GLU A 481 0.90 17.97 9.88
N ASP A 482 -0.12 17.34 10.45
CA ASP A 482 -0.06 16.78 11.80
C ASP A 482 0.25 15.29 11.64
N MET A 483 1.53 14.92 11.81
CA MET A 483 2.04 13.57 11.60
C MET A 483 1.95 12.75 12.88
N ARG A 484 1.43 11.52 12.79
CA ARG A 484 1.48 10.56 13.91
C ARG A 484 2.87 9.96 14.02
N VAL A 485 3.50 10.10 15.19
CA VAL A 485 4.88 9.69 15.42
C VAL A 485 4.90 8.30 16.05
N GLY A 486 5.45 7.33 15.32
CA GLY A 486 5.68 5.96 15.79
C GLY A 486 6.82 5.84 16.81
N SER A 487 7.89 6.58 16.60
CA SER A 487 9.02 6.74 17.52
C SER A 487 9.76 8.05 17.20
N ALA A 488 10.51 8.58 18.17
CA ALA A 488 11.32 9.77 17.95
C ALA A 488 12.33 9.56 16.80
N ASP A 489 13.03 8.43 16.78
CA ASP A 489 14.04 8.13 15.75
C ASP A 489 13.45 7.99 14.35
N TRP A 490 12.24 7.44 14.24
CA TRP A 490 11.53 7.39 12.96
C TRP A 490 11.23 8.79 12.44
N LEU A 491 10.69 9.67 13.28
CA LEU A 491 10.42 11.05 12.88
C LEU A 491 11.71 11.76 12.49
N VAL A 492 12.78 11.58 13.25
CA VAL A 492 14.09 12.17 12.94
C VAL A 492 14.57 11.72 11.56
N GLY A 493 14.53 10.42 11.26
CA GLY A 493 14.88 9.90 9.94
C GLY A 493 14.00 10.45 8.82
N GLU A 494 12.69 10.52 9.04
CA GLU A 494 11.72 11.06 8.09
C GLU A 494 12.00 12.55 7.80
N ILE A 495 12.25 13.37 8.83
CA ILE A 495 12.56 14.81 8.66
C ILE A 495 13.91 15.03 7.96
N LEU A 496 14.93 14.24 8.31
CA LEU A 496 16.23 14.28 7.65
C LEU A 496 16.14 13.94 6.16
N SER A 497 15.22 13.05 5.77
CA SER A 497 14.97 12.69 4.37
C SER A 497 14.50 13.88 3.51
N PHE A 498 13.92 14.91 4.14
CA PHE A 498 13.48 16.14 3.46
C PHE A 498 14.58 17.20 3.34
N ARG A 499 15.81 16.92 3.80
CA ARG A 499 17.00 17.77 3.56
C ARG A 499 16.80 19.23 3.97
N GLY A 500 16.13 19.42 5.10
CA GLY A 500 15.83 20.73 5.69
C GLY A 500 14.53 21.35 5.19
N GLU A 501 13.84 20.76 4.20
CA GLU A 501 12.56 21.29 3.69
C GLU A 501 11.34 20.93 4.54
N ALA A 502 11.53 20.08 5.54
CA ALA A 502 10.57 19.84 6.60
C ALA A 502 11.11 20.39 7.93
N VAL A 503 10.25 21.01 8.73
CA VAL A 503 10.59 21.53 10.06
C VAL A 503 9.54 21.08 11.06
N VAL A 504 9.97 20.39 12.11
CA VAL A 504 9.12 20.07 13.26
C VAL A 504 8.85 21.37 14.02
N LEU A 505 7.58 21.76 14.11
CA LEU A 505 7.14 22.93 14.86
C LEU A 505 6.90 22.58 16.32
N GLU A 506 6.19 21.47 16.55
CA GLU A 506 5.80 20.97 17.86
C GLU A 506 5.80 19.44 17.82
N PRO A 507 6.15 18.73 18.89
CA PRO A 507 6.67 19.23 20.17
C PRO A 507 8.19 19.52 20.13
N ASP A 508 8.65 20.40 21.04
CA ASP A 508 10.03 20.95 21.06
C ASP A 508 11.12 19.89 21.29
N ASP A 509 10.84 18.84 22.05
CA ASP A 509 11.80 17.76 22.32
C ASP A 509 12.08 16.93 21.06
N LEU A 510 11.06 16.65 20.23
CA LEU A 510 11.24 15.98 18.96
C LEU A 510 12.01 16.87 17.97
N ARG A 511 11.73 18.18 18.00
CA ARG A 511 12.48 19.17 17.22
C ARG A 511 13.96 19.20 17.62
N ALA A 512 14.26 19.20 18.92
CA ALA A 512 15.63 19.13 19.44
C ALA A 512 16.33 17.84 19.01
N GLY A 513 15.63 16.70 19.08
CA GLY A 513 16.15 15.40 18.61
C GLY A 513 16.58 15.41 17.14
N VAL A 514 15.83 16.09 16.26
CA VAL A 514 16.21 16.28 14.85
C VAL A 514 17.52 17.08 14.73
N ALA A 515 17.64 18.19 15.46
CA ALA A 515 18.84 19.03 15.44
C ALA A 515 20.07 18.27 15.95
N ASP A 516 19.94 17.56 17.06
CA ASP A 516 21.02 16.78 17.67
C ASP A 516 21.49 15.66 16.75
N ARG A 517 20.56 14.94 16.09
CA ARG A 517 20.95 13.90 15.11
C ARG A 517 21.59 14.49 13.87
N ALA A 518 21.10 15.62 13.36
CA ALA A 518 21.73 16.31 12.24
C ALA A 518 23.17 16.73 12.57
N ARG A 519 23.41 17.23 13.80
CA ARG A 519 24.75 17.58 14.29
C ARG A 519 25.67 16.35 14.38
N ALA A 520 25.16 15.24 14.91
CA ALA A 520 25.91 13.99 15.00
C ALA A 520 26.31 13.47 13.62
N LEU A 521 25.37 13.42 12.67
CA LEU A 521 25.61 12.98 11.29
C LEU A 521 26.61 13.88 10.55
N ALA A 522 26.53 15.19 10.73
CA ALA A 522 27.50 16.11 10.16
C ALA A 522 28.91 15.81 10.70
N GLY A 523 29.04 15.57 12.02
CA GLY A 523 30.31 15.17 12.63
C GLY A 523 30.84 13.82 12.11
N GLU A 524 29.97 12.83 11.92
CA GLU A 524 30.33 11.53 11.34
C GLU A 524 30.85 11.66 9.89
N LEU A 525 30.25 12.54 9.08
CA LEU A 525 30.69 12.80 7.70
C LEU A 525 32.04 13.52 7.65
N THR A 526 32.25 14.54 8.47
CA THR A 526 33.53 15.27 8.54
C THR A 526 34.67 14.41 9.09
N ALA A 527 34.35 13.45 9.96
CA ALA A 527 35.33 12.53 10.55
C ALA A 527 35.75 11.37 9.63
N ARG A 528 35.04 11.13 8.51
CA ARG A 528 35.45 10.11 7.53
C ARG A 528 36.61 10.66 6.69
N PRO A 529 37.84 10.13 6.81
CA PRO A 529 38.87 10.46 5.84
C PRO A 529 38.41 9.90 4.50
N THR A 530 38.42 10.73 3.47
CA THR A 530 38.29 10.32 2.07
C THR A 530 39.24 9.16 1.78
N ARG A 531 38.76 7.92 1.94
CA ARG A 531 39.47 6.74 1.44
C ARG A 531 39.33 6.81 -0.08
N ARG A 532 40.39 7.35 -0.69
CA ARG A 532 40.61 7.40 -2.13
C ARG A 532 40.51 6.03 -2.78
#